data_AF-A0A412FAW1-F1
#
_entry.id   AF-A0A412FAW1-F1
#
_cell.length_a   1.000
_cell.length_b   1.000
_cell.length_c   1.000
_cell.angle_alpha   90.00
_cell.angle_beta   90.00
_cell.angle_gamma   90.00
#
_symmetry.space_group_name_H-M   'P 1'
#
loop_
_entity.id
_entity.type
_entity.pdbx_description
1 polymer ?
#
loop_
_entity_poly.entity_id
_entity_poly.type
_entity_poly.pdbx_seq_one_letter_code
_entity_poly.pdbx_strand_id
1 'polypeptide(L)'
;MEKREYCMKETKVYPQSEADQDFAKLLKNIRTEENVSLDQLAMGLMSASQLVKIENGERPINKNIRDRLLERLGIAKELYENLLDLCDFEEWDYKKKILSAIQDKKIEDAYRLLKEYKAHLRENDRINHQFILAMWGEVLKQEGASKEKIAECYRKAVILTIPDAEKVWWEKRPLSVLEMNLLLETLVYGNETDDLYKYRVLMDYVDMGYYDEIMKAKIYPKIVYYYLKKQILFKEYWNVETQTENLKICEKAIDKLRDAGRTYYLVELLEIEMQISEIMLDDTFPEDFEKNEADKINAKELLSVIKNLYAEYEVPAYMQDCTYFYQQKWIFSMKDVLRIRREMLGLTQEQLCEGICSVKSLRRAEKGQTDMQRETLKKVLNRLGLSGQMQWSRLITSDREAIRMAEELADYINDRKFSVASKQLESLKSRIDLDIPQNKQYFLEKQALLEFEQGKVTREEFVKMEKDLIFNKSDRITAYDLLSGEETEILKAEQDSFEWMFRRGETLCTKNGNEIYVISIE
;
A
#
# COMPACT_ATOMS: atom_id res chain seq x y z
N MET A 1 -28.68 -23.57 13.98
CA MET A 1 -27.74 -22.43 13.99
C MET A 1 -27.25 -22.24 15.41
N GLU A 2 -26.07 -22.78 15.71
CA GLU A 2 -25.44 -22.64 17.04
C GLU A 2 -24.91 -21.21 17.20
N LYS A 3 -25.35 -20.53 18.27
CA LYS A 3 -24.79 -19.26 18.73
C LYS A 3 -23.33 -19.49 19.14
N ARG A 4 -22.37 -18.94 18.40
CA ARG A 4 -20.97 -18.85 18.85
C ARG A 4 -20.82 -17.65 19.77
N GLU A 5 -20.70 -17.91 21.06
CA GLU A 5 -20.32 -16.94 22.08
C GLU A 5 -18.79 -16.72 22.00
N TYR A 6 -18.35 -15.47 21.80
CA TYR A 6 -16.92 -15.13 21.75
C TYR A 6 -16.34 -15.04 23.17
N CYS A 7 -15.22 -15.73 23.38
CA CYS A 7 -14.53 -15.86 24.67
C CYS A 7 -13.65 -14.63 24.95
N MET A 8 -14.05 -13.77 25.89
CA MET A 8 -13.13 -12.83 26.55
C MET A 8 -12.74 -13.43 27.90
N LYS A 9 -11.50 -13.91 28.03
CA LYS A 9 -10.88 -14.23 29.31
C LYS A 9 -9.64 -13.36 29.48
N GLU A 10 -9.56 -12.74 30.65
CA GLU A 10 -8.50 -11.83 31.10
C GLU A 10 -7.10 -12.46 30.94
N THR A 11 -6.20 -11.74 30.29
CA THR A 11 -4.80 -12.14 30.09
C THR A 11 -3.94 -11.64 31.24
N LYS A 12 -3.23 -12.55 31.91
CA LYS A 12 -2.15 -12.21 32.87
C LYS A 12 -0.97 -11.56 32.15
N VAL A 13 -0.40 -10.54 32.78
CA VAL A 13 0.77 -9.77 32.30
C VAL A 13 2.07 -10.47 32.72
N TYR A 14 2.94 -10.77 31.76
CA TYR A 14 4.34 -11.18 31.94
C TYR A 14 5.24 -10.36 30.98
N PRO A 15 6.55 -10.20 31.28
CA PRO A 15 7.43 -9.32 30.51
C PRO A 15 7.66 -9.90 29.10
N GLN A 16 7.32 -9.11 28.09
CA GLN A 16 7.39 -9.46 26.66
C GLN A 16 8.80 -9.14 26.11
N SER A 17 9.25 -9.84 25.05
CA SER A 17 10.54 -9.51 24.39
C SER A 17 10.43 -8.21 23.59
N GLU A 18 11.54 -7.50 23.39
CA GLU A 18 11.61 -6.19 22.71
C GLU A 18 10.91 -6.18 21.33
N ALA A 19 11.03 -7.25 20.54
CA ALA A 19 10.34 -7.39 19.25
C ALA A 19 8.80 -7.51 19.33
N ASP A 20 8.20 -7.88 20.47
CA ASP A 20 6.73 -7.99 20.58
C ASP A 20 6.05 -6.62 20.71
N GLN A 21 6.83 -5.57 21.03
CA GLN A 21 6.36 -4.21 21.20
C GLN A 21 6.64 -3.32 19.99
N ASP A 22 7.27 -3.83 18.93
CA ASP A 22 7.74 -2.98 17.83
C ASP A 22 6.62 -2.19 17.17
N PHE A 23 5.46 -2.79 16.89
CA PHE A 23 4.35 -2.02 16.31
C PHE A 23 3.84 -0.92 17.26
N ALA A 24 3.64 -1.25 18.54
CA ALA A 24 3.13 -0.30 19.53
C ALA A 24 4.13 0.83 19.79
N LYS A 25 5.41 0.48 19.88
CA LYS A 25 6.56 1.38 20.04
C LYS A 25 6.75 2.25 18.80
N LEU A 26 6.70 1.66 17.61
CA LEU A 26 6.73 2.38 16.33
C LEU A 26 5.61 3.39 16.24
N LEU A 27 4.36 2.97 16.51
CA LEU A 27 3.20 3.86 16.49
C LEU A 27 3.40 5.05 17.44
N LYS A 28 3.86 4.78 18.67
CA LYS A 28 4.15 5.80 19.67
C LYS A 28 5.26 6.74 19.23
N ASN A 29 6.39 6.20 18.76
CA ASN A 29 7.56 6.96 18.32
C ASN A 29 7.19 7.92 17.21
N ILE A 30 6.57 7.42 16.14
CA ILE A 30 6.18 8.22 14.97
C ILE A 30 5.17 9.29 15.37
N ARG A 31 4.17 8.93 16.19
CA ARG A 31 3.21 9.90 16.70
C ARG A 31 3.91 11.04 17.48
N THR A 32 4.88 10.70 18.34
CA THR A 32 5.61 11.70 19.12
C THR A 32 6.55 12.55 18.27
N GLU A 33 7.23 11.96 17.30
CA GLU A 33 8.11 12.66 16.34
C GLU A 33 7.31 13.69 15.52
N GLU A 34 6.12 13.32 15.05
CA GLU A 34 5.23 14.18 14.27
C GLU A 34 4.39 15.14 15.12
N ASN A 35 4.60 15.17 16.44
CA ASN A 35 3.85 16.00 17.38
C ASN A 35 2.32 15.81 17.28
N VAL A 36 1.88 14.59 16.93
CA VAL A 36 0.47 14.24 16.86
C VAL A 36 -0.01 13.88 18.26
N SER A 37 -1.07 14.54 18.74
CA SER A 37 -1.66 14.17 20.04
C SER A 37 -2.41 12.83 19.97
N LEU A 38 -2.56 12.17 21.11
CA LEU A 38 -3.38 10.96 21.22
C LEU A 38 -4.82 11.20 20.78
N ASP A 39 -5.40 12.35 21.12
CA ASP A 39 -6.75 12.72 20.71
C ASP A 39 -6.88 12.90 19.19
N GLN A 40 -5.90 13.55 18.55
CA GLN A 40 -5.87 13.68 17.10
C GLN A 40 -5.78 12.32 16.40
N LEU A 41 -4.87 11.44 16.84
CA LEU A 41 -4.70 10.14 16.21
C LEU A 41 -5.92 9.21 16.44
N ALA A 42 -6.48 9.23 17.66
CA ALA A 42 -7.63 8.41 18.02
C ALA A 42 -8.97 8.92 17.46
N MET A 43 -9.03 10.18 17.01
CA MET A 43 -10.24 10.89 16.60
C MET A 43 -11.14 10.04 15.70
N GLY A 44 -12.41 9.86 16.08
CA GLY A 44 -13.37 9.10 15.28
C GLY A 44 -13.21 7.58 15.36
N LEU A 45 -12.08 7.05 15.82
CA LEU A 45 -11.80 5.61 15.90
C LEU A 45 -11.98 5.06 17.31
N MET A 46 -11.46 5.77 18.31
CA MET A 46 -11.48 5.35 19.72
C MET A 46 -11.21 6.54 20.66
N SER A 47 -11.19 6.31 21.97
CA SER A 47 -10.73 7.32 22.94
C SER A 47 -9.20 7.33 23.07
N ALA A 48 -8.62 8.48 23.41
CA ALA A 48 -7.19 8.60 23.71
C ALA A 48 -6.72 7.58 24.76
N SER A 49 -7.53 7.32 25.79
CA SER A 49 -7.23 6.31 26.82
C SER A 49 -7.07 4.88 26.27
N GLN A 50 -7.84 4.54 25.23
CA GLN A 50 -7.74 3.24 24.57
C GLN A 50 -6.49 3.17 23.70
N LEU A 51 -6.13 4.28 23.03
CA LEU A 51 -4.91 4.40 22.25
C LEU A 51 -3.65 4.27 23.12
N VAL A 52 -3.64 4.86 24.33
CA VAL A 52 -2.52 4.68 25.29
C VAL A 52 -2.27 3.21 25.61
N LYS A 53 -3.32 2.43 25.85
CA LYS A 53 -3.20 0.98 26.11
C LYS A 53 -2.63 0.23 24.91
N ILE A 54 -2.89 0.71 23.69
CA ILE A 54 -2.35 0.14 22.46
C ILE A 54 -0.86 0.48 22.34
N GLU A 55 -0.49 1.75 22.55
CA GLU A 55 0.92 2.20 22.55
C GLU A 55 1.78 1.53 23.63
N ASN A 56 1.17 1.09 24.73
CA ASN A 56 1.83 0.31 25.78
C ASN A 56 1.84 -1.20 25.52
N GLY A 57 1.23 -1.68 24.44
CA GLY A 57 1.11 -3.12 24.13
C GLY A 57 0.14 -3.89 25.05
N GLU A 58 -0.65 -3.19 25.87
CA GLU A 58 -1.63 -3.76 26.80
C GLU A 58 -2.91 -4.22 26.11
N ARG A 59 -3.19 -3.69 24.91
CA ARG A 59 -4.41 -3.99 24.15
C ARG A 59 -4.09 -4.35 22.69
N PRO A 60 -4.53 -5.52 22.19
CA PRO A 60 -4.43 -5.85 20.78
C PRO A 60 -5.42 -5.01 19.95
N ILE A 61 -5.09 -4.81 18.68
CA ILE A 61 -5.95 -4.16 17.69
C ILE A 61 -6.13 -5.02 16.46
N ASN A 62 -7.35 -5.01 15.93
CA ASN A 62 -7.64 -5.63 14.65
C ASN A 62 -6.88 -4.93 13.52
N LYS A 63 -6.77 -5.63 12.40
CA LYS A 63 -6.06 -5.16 11.21
C LYS A 63 -6.52 -3.79 10.73
N ASN A 64 -7.84 -3.55 10.58
CA ASN A 64 -8.32 -2.31 9.97
C ASN A 64 -8.01 -1.06 10.81
N ILE A 65 -8.10 -1.17 12.14
CA ILE A 65 -7.72 -0.08 13.04
C ILE A 65 -6.22 0.18 12.95
N ARG A 66 -5.43 -0.87 12.86
CA ARG A 66 -3.98 -0.81 12.72
C ARG A 66 -3.56 -0.08 11.45
N ASP A 67 -4.10 -0.50 10.31
CA ASP A 67 -3.85 0.13 9.01
C ASP A 67 -4.29 1.60 9.04
N ARG A 68 -5.44 1.91 9.65
CA ARG A 68 -5.93 3.29 9.74
C ARG A 68 -5.00 4.19 10.56
N LEU A 69 -4.47 3.68 11.67
CA LEU A 69 -3.53 4.41 12.52
C LEU A 69 -2.19 4.64 11.80
N LEU A 70 -1.67 3.63 11.10
CA LEU A 70 -0.47 3.74 10.27
C LEU A 70 -0.63 4.78 9.16
N GLU A 71 -1.71 4.70 8.39
CA GLU A 71 -1.99 5.66 7.31
C GLU A 71 -2.14 7.08 7.86
N ARG A 72 -2.79 7.27 9.03
CA ARG A 72 -2.88 8.60 9.67
C ARG A 72 -1.52 9.15 10.11
N LEU A 73 -0.55 8.28 10.34
CA LEU A 73 0.85 8.62 10.60
C LEU A 73 1.71 8.63 9.32
N GLY A 74 1.09 8.55 8.14
CA GLY A 74 1.75 8.70 6.84
C GLY A 74 2.56 7.48 6.41
N ILE A 75 2.22 6.31 6.93
CA ILE A 75 2.91 5.06 6.62
C ILE A 75 2.00 4.16 5.77
N ALA A 76 2.51 3.75 4.62
CA ALA A 76 1.90 2.83 3.69
C ALA A 76 1.77 1.44 4.32
N LYS A 77 0.55 0.94 4.39
CA LYS A 77 0.24 -0.42 4.84
C LYS A 77 0.75 -1.48 3.86
N GLU A 78 1.02 -1.09 2.62
CA GLU A 78 1.53 -1.93 1.53
C GLU A 78 2.95 -2.45 1.77
N LEU A 79 3.72 -1.77 2.62
CA LEU A 79 5.08 -2.17 3.00
C LEU A 79 5.11 -3.31 4.02
N TYR A 80 3.95 -3.68 4.57
CA TYR A 80 3.84 -4.65 5.64
C TYR A 80 3.24 -5.96 5.16
N GLU A 81 3.90 -7.05 5.53
CA GLU A 81 3.35 -8.39 5.52
C GLU A 81 2.39 -8.53 6.71
N ASN A 82 1.25 -9.17 6.49
CA ASN A 82 0.23 -9.36 7.49
C ASN A 82 -0.10 -10.84 7.63
N LEU A 83 0.12 -11.35 8.82
CA LEU A 83 -0.31 -12.68 9.24
C LEU A 83 -1.58 -12.54 10.07
N LEU A 84 -2.71 -12.92 9.49
CA LEU A 84 -4.03 -12.66 10.05
C LEU A 84 -4.57 -13.88 10.81
N ASP A 85 -5.19 -13.59 11.95
CA ASP A 85 -6.05 -14.55 12.64
C ASP A 85 -7.31 -14.86 11.81
N LEU A 86 -8.10 -15.84 12.25
CA LEU A 86 -9.26 -16.29 11.49
C LEU A 86 -10.27 -15.18 11.25
N CYS A 87 -10.53 -14.35 12.27
CA CYS A 87 -11.52 -13.29 12.18
C CYS A 87 -11.09 -12.19 11.20
N ASP A 88 -9.86 -11.69 11.34
CA ASP A 88 -9.32 -10.64 10.47
C ASP A 88 -9.16 -11.15 9.02
N PHE A 89 -8.79 -12.43 8.83
CA PHE A 89 -8.67 -13.01 7.50
C PHE A 89 -10.03 -13.20 6.81
N GLU A 90 -11.03 -13.73 7.52
CA GLU A 90 -12.40 -13.87 6.99
C GLU A 90 -12.98 -12.51 6.59
N GLU A 91 -12.75 -11.49 7.42
CA GLU A 91 -13.20 -10.13 7.11
C GLU A 91 -12.50 -9.56 5.87
N TRP A 92 -11.17 -9.71 5.77
CA TRP A 92 -10.41 -9.28 4.60
C TRP A 92 -10.86 -10.01 3.31
N ASP A 93 -11.04 -11.33 3.37
CA ASP A 93 -11.49 -12.14 2.23
C ASP A 93 -12.90 -11.71 1.78
N TYR A 94 -13.79 -11.38 2.72
CA TYR A 94 -15.12 -10.89 2.38
C TYR A 94 -15.08 -9.53 1.69
N LYS A 95 -14.28 -8.58 2.20
CA LYS A 95 -14.09 -7.28 1.54
C LYS A 95 -13.50 -7.45 0.15
N LYS A 96 -12.55 -8.37 -0.03
CA LYS A 96 -11.97 -8.68 -1.34
C LYS A 96 -13.04 -9.14 -2.35
N LYS A 97 -14.02 -9.94 -1.94
CA LYS A 97 -15.15 -10.34 -2.80
C LYS A 97 -16.01 -9.15 -3.20
N ILE A 98 -16.28 -8.23 -2.28
CA ILE A 98 -17.01 -6.98 -2.56
C ILE A 98 -16.25 -6.15 -3.60
N LEU A 99 -14.95 -5.93 -3.38
CA LEU A 99 -14.09 -5.17 -4.28
C LEU A 99 -14.08 -5.79 -5.69
N SER A 100 -13.87 -7.11 -5.79
CA SER A 100 -13.89 -7.82 -7.07
C SER A 100 -15.24 -7.72 -7.78
N ALA A 101 -16.37 -7.82 -7.07
CA ALA A 101 -17.68 -7.64 -7.69
C ALA A 101 -17.88 -6.22 -8.28
N ILE A 102 -17.33 -5.19 -7.64
CA ILE A 102 -17.37 -3.80 -8.12
C ILE A 102 -16.46 -3.62 -9.34
N GLN A 103 -15.23 -4.13 -9.28
CA GLN A 103 -14.26 -4.06 -10.40
C GLN A 103 -14.81 -4.79 -11.65
N ASP A 104 -15.41 -5.96 -11.45
CA ASP A 104 -16.04 -6.76 -12.51
C ASP A 104 -17.38 -6.17 -13.00
N LYS A 105 -17.83 -5.04 -12.43
CA LYS A 105 -19.13 -4.39 -12.71
C LYS A 105 -20.34 -5.34 -12.49
N LYS A 106 -20.24 -6.29 -11.56
CA LYS A 106 -21.32 -7.21 -11.14
C LYS A 106 -22.18 -6.56 -10.06
N ILE A 107 -23.03 -5.62 -10.48
CA ILE A 107 -23.81 -4.74 -9.60
C ILE A 107 -24.69 -5.51 -8.60
N GLU A 108 -25.40 -6.55 -9.04
CA GLU A 108 -26.31 -7.33 -8.19
C GLU A 108 -25.53 -8.09 -7.10
N ASP A 109 -24.38 -8.66 -7.46
CA ASP A 109 -23.51 -9.35 -6.52
C ASP A 109 -22.89 -8.37 -5.52
N ALA A 110 -22.44 -7.21 -5.98
CA ALA A 110 -21.93 -6.15 -5.10
C ALA A 110 -22.99 -5.74 -4.06
N TYR A 111 -24.23 -5.50 -4.48
CA TYR A 111 -25.32 -5.16 -3.54
C TYR A 111 -25.63 -6.28 -2.55
N ARG A 112 -25.67 -7.54 -3.01
CA ARG A 112 -25.90 -8.71 -2.16
C ARG A 112 -24.82 -8.82 -1.09
N LEU A 113 -23.56 -8.80 -1.51
CA LEU A 113 -22.40 -8.90 -0.61
C LEU A 113 -22.34 -7.73 0.38
N LEU A 114 -22.63 -6.50 -0.05
CA LEU A 114 -22.66 -5.32 0.83
C LEU A 114 -23.77 -5.42 1.89
N LYS A 115 -24.96 -5.88 1.51
CA LYS A 115 -26.09 -6.08 2.45
C LYS A 115 -25.78 -7.18 3.46
N GLU A 116 -25.24 -8.30 2.99
CA GLU A 116 -24.82 -9.41 3.84
C GLU A 116 -23.73 -8.95 4.81
N TYR A 117 -22.69 -8.28 4.33
CA TYR A 117 -21.60 -7.82 5.18
C TYR A 117 -22.10 -6.83 6.24
N LYS A 118 -22.92 -5.84 5.85
CA LYS A 118 -23.54 -4.89 6.80
C LYS A 118 -24.35 -5.57 7.90
N ALA A 119 -25.10 -6.63 7.58
CA ALA A 119 -25.94 -7.33 8.57
C ALA A 119 -25.14 -7.98 9.72
N HIS A 120 -23.84 -8.20 9.53
CA HIS A 120 -22.95 -8.80 10.52
C HIS A 120 -22.15 -7.76 11.33
N LEU A 121 -22.21 -6.47 10.97
CA LEU A 121 -21.43 -5.43 11.64
C LEU A 121 -22.08 -4.97 12.95
N ARG A 122 -21.24 -4.68 13.94
CA ARG A 122 -21.67 -4.02 15.18
C ARG A 122 -21.85 -2.53 14.93
N GLU A 123 -22.83 -1.90 15.58
CA GLU A 123 -23.12 -0.47 15.39
C GLU A 123 -21.92 0.46 15.59
N ASN A 124 -20.99 0.09 16.48
CA ASN A 124 -19.80 0.88 16.77
C ASN A 124 -18.60 0.61 15.84
N ASP A 125 -18.75 -0.27 14.84
CA ASP A 125 -17.70 -0.61 13.89
C ASP A 125 -17.61 0.43 12.76
N ARG A 126 -17.13 1.61 13.13
CA ARG A 126 -17.12 2.80 12.26
C ARG A 126 -16.33 2.62 10.98
N ILE A 127 -15.19 1.91 11.02
CA ILE A 127 -14.36 1.68 9.83
C ILE A 127 -15.10 0.78 8.83
N ASN A 128 -15.73 -0.29 9.28
CA ASN A 128 -16.44 -1.20 8.38
C ASN A 128 -17.74 -0.57 7.85
N HIS A 129 -18.42 0.24 8.66
CA HIS A 129 -19.55 1.03 8.18
C HIS A 129 -19.13 2.07 7.13
N GLN A 130 -17.96 2.71 7.31
CA GLN A 130 -17.40 3.62 6.32
C GLN A 130 -17.07 2.90 5.02
N PHE A 131 -16.45 1.71 5.10
CA PHE A 131 -16.19 0.87 3.93
C PHE A 131 -17.46 0.56 3.14
N ILE A 132 -18.53 0.10 3.83
CA ILE A 132 -19.82 -0.18 3.19
C ILE A 132 -20.37 1.04 2.44
N LEU A 133 -20.36 2.22 3.07
CA LEU A 133 -20.86 3.44 2.44
C LEU A 133 -19.99 3.89 1.26
N ALA A 134 -18.67 3.77 1.37
CA ALA A 134 -17.76 4.07 0.27
C ALA A 134 -18.05 3.17 -0.94
N MET A 135 -18.20 1.86 -0.71
CA MET A 135 -18.49 0.88 -1.76
C MET A 135 -19.90 1.03 -2.35
N TRP A 136 -20.91 1.40 -1.55
CA TRP A 136 -22.20 1.80 -2.10
C TRP A 136 -22.11 3.05 -2.98
N GLY A 137 -21.24 4.00 -2.63
CA GLY A 137 -20.94 5.14 -3.50
C GLY A 137 -20.41 4.69 -4.86
N GLU A 138 -19.47 3.75 -4.88
CA GLU A 138 -18.94 3.18 -6.15
C GLU A 138 -20.02 2.48 -6.97
N VAL A 139 -20.89 1.68 -6.34
CA VAL A 139 -22.00 1.03 -7.04
C VAL A 139 -22.98 2.07 -7.62
N LEU A 140 -23.32 3.11 -6.86
CA LEU A 140 -24.19 4.19 -7.33
C LEU A 140 -23.60 4.96 -8.52
N LYS A 141 -22.27 5.14 -8.57
CA LYS A 141 -21.58 5.72 -9.74
C LYS A 141 -21.76 4.85 -10.97
N GLN A 142 -21.55 3.54 -10.84
CA GLN A 142 -21.69 2.59 -11.95
C GLN A 142 -23.13 2.50 -12.47
N GLU A 143 -24.12 2.70 -11.61
CA GLU A 143 -25.54 2.79 -11.98
C GLU A 143 -25.95 4.15 -12.60
N GLY A 144 -25.05 5.14 -12.64
CA GLY A 144 -25.37 6.48 -13.12
C GLY A 144 -26.35 7.23 -12.22
N ALA A 145 -26.31 6.99 -10.90
CA ALA A 145 -27.13 7.71 -9.94
C ALA A 145 -26.82 9.22 -9.93
N SER A 146 -27.76 10.02 -9.41
CA SER A 146 -27.57 11.47 -9.34
C SER A 146 -26.41 11.86 -8.41
N LYS A 147 -25.74 12.98 -8.72
CA LYS A 147 -24.60 13.48 -7.93
C LYS A 147 -24.98 13.65 -6.45
N GLU A 148 -26.20 14.09 -6.16
CA GLU A 148 -26.68 14.32 -4.80
C GLU A 148 -26.75 13.02 -3.98
N LYS A 149 -27.23 11.93 -4.60
CA LYS A 149 -27.30 10.60 -3.97
C LYS A 149 -25.90 10.07 -3.67
N ILE A 150 -24.99 10.20 -4.63
CA ILE A 150 -23.60 9.78 -4.48
C ILE A 150 -22.92 10.59 -3.35
N ALA A 151 -23.06 11.91 -3.37
CA ALA A 151 -22.51 12.80 -2.36
C ALA A 151 -23.09 12.58 -0.96
N GLU A 152 -24.38 12.25 -0.84
CA GLU A 152 -24.98 11.88 0.45
C GLU A 152 -24.32 10.63 1.02
N CYS A 153 -24.02 9.64 0.18
CA CYS A 153 -23.35 8.41 0.59
C CYS A 153 -21.95 8.71 1.15
N TYR A 154 -21.14 9.48 0.44
CA TYR A 154 -19.79 9.85 0.90
C TYR A 154 -19.80 10.76 2.12
N ARG A 155 -20.72 11.73 2.22
CA ARG A 155 -20.87 12.56 3.44
C ARG A 155 -21.15 11.70 4.68
N LYS A 156 -22.01 10.69 4.56
CA LYS A 156 -22.27 9.73 5.64
C LYS A 156 -21.01 8.90 5.97
N ALA A 157 -20.22 8.52 4.97
CA ALA A 157 -18.99 7.77 5.17
C ALA A 157 -17.90 8.60 5.90
N VAL A 158 -17.76 9.88 5.54
CA VAL A 158 -16.78 10.82 6.10
C VAL A 158 -16.98 10.99 7.61
N ILE A 159 -18.21 11.27 8.06
CA ILE A 159 -18.49 11.59 9.47
C ILE A 159 -18.27 10.42 10.43
N LEU A 160 -18.16 9.18 9.91
CA LEU A 160 -17.91 8.01 10.75
C LEU A 160 -16.51 8.00 11.35
N THR A 161 -15.49 8.47 10.62
CA THR A 161 -14.10 8.46 11.11
C THR A 161 -13.48 9.86 11.18
N ILE A 162 -14.11 10.87 10.56
CA ILE A 162 -13.75 12.29 10.66
C ILE A 162 -14.90 13.07 11.32
N PRO A 163 -15.05 13.03 12.66
CA PRO A 163 -15.95 13.93 13.37
C PRO A 163 -15.62 15.39 13.06
N ASP A 164 -16.65 16.22 12.90
CA ASP A 164 -16.52 17.63 12.49
C ASP A 164 -15.68 17.81 11.21
N ALA A 165 -15.95 17.01 10.17
CA ALA A 165 -15.16 16.95 8.93
C ALA A 165 -14.89 18.32 8.27
N GLU A 166 -15.81 19.28 8.38
CA GLU A 166 -15.60 20.64 7.85
C GLU A 166 -14.37 21.33 8.44
N LYS A 167 -13.99 21.03 9.69
CA LYS A 167 -12.82 21.64 10.30
C LYS A 167 -11.50 21.29 9.60
N VAL A 168 -11.46 20.22 8.80
CA VAL A 168 -10.26 19.82 8.04
C VAL A 168 -9.78 20.94 7.11
N TRP A 169 -10.67 21.82 6.63
CA TRP A 169 -10.30 22.86 5.68
C TRP A 169 -9.48 24.01 6.28
N TRP A 170 -9.43 24.12 7.61
CA TRP A 170 -8.67 25.18 8.31
C TRP A 170 -7.90 24.67 9.55
N GLU A 171 -8.14 23.44 10.01
CA GLU A 171 -7.40 22.77 11.09
C GLU A 171 -6.71 21.50 10.55
N LYS A 172 -5.37 21.46 10.67
CA LYS A 172 -4.60 20.26 10.32
C LYS A 172 -5.00 19.09 11.23
N ARG A 173 -5.34 17.95 10.62
CA ARG A 173 -5.72 16.71 11.31
C ARG A 173 -5.02 15.51 10.67
N PRO A 174 -4.59 14.49 11.43
CA PRO A 174 -4.11 13.25 10.86
C PRO A 174 -5.25 12.56 10.10
N LEU A 175 -5.13 12.53 8.79
CA LEU A 175 -6.02 11.82 7.88
C LEU A 175 -5.29 10.64 7.29
N SER A 176 -6.05 9.58 7.01
CA SER A 176 -5.61 8.44 6.21
C SER A 176 -5.91 8.70 4.73
N VAL A 177 -5.23 8.00 3.81
CA VAL A 177 -5.52 8.10 2.36
C VAL A 177 -6.98 7.82 2.03
N LEU A 178 -7.60 6.86 2.72
CA LEU A 178 -9.03 6.55 2.58
C LEU A 178 -9.93 7.71 3.03
N GLU A 179 -9.56 8.38 4.12
CA GLU A 179 -10.27 9.58 4.60
C GLU A 179 -10.13 10.75 3.63
N MET A 180 -8.93 10.97 3.09
CA MET A 180 -8.69 11.98 2.06
C MET A 180 -9.49 11.71 0.79
N ASN A 181 -9.55 10.44 0.36
CA ASN A 181 -10.38 10.04 -0.76
C ASN A 181 -11.85 10.38 -0.50
N LEU A 182 -12.40 10.06 0.67
CA LEU A 182 -13.81 10.35 0.98
C LEU A 182 -14.12 11.85 1.02
N LEU A 183 -13.20 12.67 1.52
CA LEU A 183 -13.30 14.12 1.43
C LEU A 183 -13.30 14.59 -0.03
N LEU A 184 -12.37 14.09 -0.84
CA LEU A 184 -12.29 14.41 -2.27
C LEU A 184 -13.56 14.00 -3.03
N GLU A 185 -14.08 12.80 -2.79
CA GLU A 185 -15.33 12.31 -3.38
C GLU A 185 -16.51 13.21 -2.99
N THR A 186 -16.53 13.72 -1.75
CA THR A 186 -17.55 14.68 -1.31
C THR A 186 -17.44 16.01 -2.08
N LEU A 187 -16.23 16.48 -2.41
CA LEU A 187 -16.03 17.68 -3.24
C LEU A 187 -16.47 17.46 -4.69
N VAL A 188 -16.09 16.32 -5.27
CA VAL A 188 -16.36 16.01 -6.68
C VAL A 188 -17.86 15.88 -6.97
N TYR A 189 -18.60 15.25 -6.04
CA TYR A 189 -20.04 15.02 -6.19
C TYR A 189 -20.91 16.02 -5.42
N GLY A 190 -20.30 16.92 -4.65
CA GLY A 190 -20.97 18.00 -3.91
C GLY A 190 -21.49 19.13 -4.81
N ASN A 191 -22.08 20.15 -4.19
CA ASN A 191 -22.62 21.31 -4.92
C ASN A 191 -21.48 22.22 -5.44
N GLU A 192 -21.66 22.73 -6.65
CA GLU A 192 -20.57 23.20 -7.54
C GLU A 192 -19.89 24.53 -7.16
N THR A 193 -20.29 25.20 -6.07
CA THR A 193 -19.74 26.50 -5.69
C THR A 193 -18.26 26.39 -5.29
N ASP A 194 -17.39 26.95 -6.11
CA ASP A 194 -16.01 27.44 -5.89
C ASP A 194 -15.11 26.81 -4.80
N ASP A 195 -15.17 25.48 -4.67
CA ASP A 195 -14.32 24.72 -3.74
C ASP A 195 -12.87 24.49 -4.24
N LEU A 196 -12.38 25.22 -5.25
CA LEU A 196 -11.02 25.02 -5.80
C LEU A 196 -9.93 25.13 -4.73
N TYR A 197 -10.12 26.00 -3.74
CA TYR A 197 -9.21 26.12 -2.61
C TYR A 197 -9.15 24.83 -1.76
N LYS A 198 -10.24 24.05 -1.66
CA LYS A 198 -10.27 22.80 -0.89
C LYS A 198 -9.42 21.71 -1.55
N TYR A 199 -9.41 21.66 -2.89
CA TYR A 199 -8.48 20.78 -3.61
C TYR A 199 -7.03 21.15 -3.31
N ARG A 200 -6.71 22.45 -3.27
CA ARG A 200 -5.39 22.96 -2.88
C ARG A 200 -5.02 22.54 -1.46
N VAL A 201 -5.94 22.69 -0.50
CA VAL A 201 -5.74 22.20 0.87
C VAL A 201 -5.43 20.70 0.91
N LEU A 202 -6.12 19.87 0.11
CA LEU A 202 -5.82 18.44 0.04
C LEU A 202 -4.47 18.14 -0.63
N MET A 203 -4.10 18.86 -1.70
CA MET A 203 -2.80 18.71 -2.36
C MET A 203 -1.66 19.09 -1.40
N ASP A 204 -1.76 20.25 -0.76
CA ASP A 204 -0.78 20.74 0.21
C ASP A 204 -0.64 19.80 1.40
N TYR A 205 -1.76 19.24 1.88
CA TYR A 205 -1.74 18.26 2.95
C TYR A 205 -0.90 17.02 2.59
N VAL A 206 -1.06 16.49 1.38
CA VAL A 206 -0.34 15.30 0.92
C VAL A 206 1.13 15.61 0.66
N ASP A 207 1.40 16.75 0.03
CA ASP A 207 2.74 17.08 -0.45
C ASP A 207 3.67 17.63 0.64
N MET A 208 3.14 18.49 1.52
CA MET A 208 3.86 19.07 2.66
C MET A 208 3.68 18.25 3.95
N GLY A 209 2.87 17.19 3.89
CA GLY A 209 2.66 16.26 4.99
C GLY A 209 3.78 15.24 5.16
N TYR A 210 3.63 14.41 6.20
CA TYR A 210 4.58 13.34 6.53
C TYR A 210 4.24 12.00 5.86
N TYR A 211 3.44 12.01 4.79
CA TYR A 211 3.15 10.82 4.00
C TYR A 211 4.42 10.33 3.30
N ASP A 212 4.61 9.02 3.25
CA ASP A 212 5.59 8.41 2.37
C ASP A 212 5.21 8.55 0.89
N GLU A 213 6.17 8.27 0.01
CA GLU A 213 6.00 8.44 -1.44
C GLU A 213 4.94 7.49 -2.03
N ILE A 214 4.75 6.31 -1.43
CA ILE A 214 3.72 5.36 -1.87
C ILE A 214 2.32 5.94 -1.61
N MET A 215 2.09 6.47 -0.43
CA MET A 215 0.82 7.12 -0.06
C MET A 215 0.57 8.36 -0.90
N LYS A 216 1.61 9.19 -1.12
CA LYS A 216 1.52 10.36 -2.01
C LYS A 216 1.08 9.95 -3.41
N ALA A 217 1.76 8.99 -4.03
CA ALA A 217 1.40 8.48 -5.35
C ALA A 217 0.00 7.85 -5.41
N LYS A 218 -0.54 7.37 -4.29
CA LYS A 218 -1.88 6.76 -4.23
C LYS A 218 -3.03 7.77 -4.33
N ILE A 219 -2.88 8.95 -3.72
CA ILE A 219 -3.97 9.94 -3.60
C ILE A 219 -3.70 11.27 -4.31
N TYR A 220 -2.45 11.74 -4.35
CA TYR A 220 -2.10 13.04 -4.96
C TYR A 220 -2.52 13.11 -6.43
N PRO A 221 -2.24 12.11 -7.29
CA PRO A 221 -2.63 12.13 -8.70
C PRO A 221 -4.14 12.24 -8.90
N LYS A 222 -4.92 11.55 -8.06
CA LYS A 222 -6.39 11.63 -8.07
C LYS A 222 -6.87 13.04 -7.72
N ILE A 223 -6.31 13.67 -6.68
CA ILE A 223 -6.68 15.04 -6.29
C ILE A 223 -6.36 16.01 -7.45
N VAL A 224 -5.15 15.91 -8.02
CA VAL A 224 -4.69 16.74 -9.14
C VAL A 224 -5.58 16.57 -10.36
N TYR A 225 -5.92 15.34 -10.73
CA TYR A 225 -6.82 15.06 -11.84
C TYR A 225 -8.16 15.80 -11.68
N TYR A 226 -8.83 15.66 -10.53
CA TYR A 226 -10.11 16.32 -10.32
C TYR A 226 -9.98 17.85 -10.21
N TYR A 227 -8.89 18.36 -9.64
CA TYR A 227 -8.60 19.78 -9.59
C TYR A 227 -8.42 20.36 -11.00
N LEU A 228 -7.54 19.78 -11.82
CA LEU A 228 -7.25 20.24 -13.17
C LEU A 228 -8.45 20.09 -14.10
N LYS A 229 -9.20 18.98 -13.99
CA LYS A 229 -10.46 18.81 -14.71
C LYS A 229 -11.45 19.94 -14.42
N LYS A 230 -11.51 20.43 -13.17
CA LYS A 230 -12.35 21.58 -12.80
C LYS A 230 -11.76 22.89 -13.31
N GLN A 231 -10.44 23.09 -13.21
CA GLN A 231 -9.75 24.28 -13.71
C GLN A 231 -9.90 24.47 -15.23
N ILE A 232 -9.83 23.40 -16.02
CA ILE A 232 -9.96 23.44 -17.48
C ILE A 232 -11.33 23.98 -17.92
N LEU A 233 -12.38 23.81 -17.12
CA LEU A 233 -13.70 24.41 -17.39
C LEU A 233 -13.66 25.94 -17.40
N PHE A 234 -12.65 26.54 -16.77
CA PHE A 234 -12.43 27.98 -16.65
C PHE A 234 -11.20 28.44 -17.44
N LYS A 235 -10.74 27.66 -18.42
CA LYS A 235 -9.52 27.95 -19.20
C LYS A 235 -9.51 29.31 -19.89
N GLU A 236 -10.69 29.86 -20.20
CA GLU A 236 -10.84 31.20 -20.80
C GLU A 236 -10.31 32.33 -19.91
N TYR A 237 -10.18 32.08 -18.59
CA TYR A 237 -9.64 33.03 -17.62
C TYR A 237 -8.17 32.79 -17.28
N TRP A 238 -7.53 31.79 -17.90
CA TRP A 238 -6.14 31.49 -17.63
C TRP A 238 -5.23 32.55 -18.25
N ASN A 239 -4.21 32.93 -17.50
CA ASN A 239 -3.05 33.66 -18.00
C ASN A 239 -1.83 32.71 -18.05
N VAL A 240 -0.72 33.19 -18.61
CA VAL A 240 0.54 32.41 -18.70
C VAL A 240 0.98 31.85 -17.34
N GLU A 241 0.81 32.61 -16.26
CA GLU A 241 1.14 32.17 -14.90
C GLU A 241 0.28 30.98 -14.44
N THR A 242 -1.04 31.06 -14.66
CA THR A 242 -2.02 30.02 -14.30
C THR A 242 -1.81 28.77 -15.14
N GLN A 243 -1.55 28.93 -16.44
CA GLN A 243 -1.18 27.83 -17.33
C GLN A 243 0.08 27.14 -16.80
N THR A 244 1.15 27.91 -16.54
CA THR A 244 2.44 27.39 -16.05
C THR A 244 2.30 26.67 -14.72
N GLU A 245 1.48 27.21 -13.81
CA GLU A 245 1.21 26.61 -12.52
C GLU A 245 0.48 25.26 -12.67
N ASN A 246 -0.59 25.23 -13.47
CA ASN A 246 -1.37 24.01 -13.71
C ASN A 246 -0.54 22.91 -14.40
N LEU A 247 0.33 23.27 -15.34
CA LEU A 247 1.25 22.32 -15.98
C LEU A 247 2.21 21.72 -14.94
N LYS A 248 2.87 22.55 -14.13
CA LYS A 248 3.78 22.07 -13.06
C LYS A 248 3.08 21.16 -12.04
N ILE A 249 1.83 21.45 -11.72
CA ILE A 249 1.03 20.59 -10.83
C ILE A 249 0.78 19.22 -11.48
N CYS A 250 0.51 19.20 -12.78
CA CYS A 250 0.30 17.98 -13.56
C CYS A 250 1.60 17.15 -13.65
N GLU A 251 2.70 17.76 -14.07
CA GLU A 251 4.03 17.14 -14.15
C GLU A 251 4.44 16.53 -12.81
N LYS A 252 4.26 17.28 -11.72
CA LYS A 252 4.55 16.79 -10.36
C LYS A 252 3.72 15.57 -9.97
N ALA A 253 2.46 15.45 -10.43
CA ALA A 253 1.65 14.27 -10.20
C ALA A 253 2.15 13.06 -10.99
N ILE A 254 2.56 13.27 -12.24
CA ILE A 254 3.16 12.25 -13.11
C ILE A 254 4.50 11.79 -12.54
N ASP A 255 5.34 12.70 -12.05
CA ASP A 255 6.61 12.38 -11.40
C ASP A 255 6.41 11.48 -10.19
N LYS A 256 5.47 11.80 -9.29
CA LYS A 256 5.14 10.96 -8.13
C LYS A 256 4.70 9.55 -8.53
N LEU A 257 3.95 9.42 -9.62
CA LEU A 257 3.53 8.13 -10.16
C LEU A 257 4.72 7.33 -10.71
N ARG A 258 5.58 7.98 -11.50
CA ARG A 258 6.78 7.38 -12.08
C ARG A 258 7.73 6.89 -10.98
N ASP A 259 8.04 7.76 -10.01
CA ASP A 259 9.01 7.47 -8.96
C ASP A 259 8.51 6.34 -8.03
N ALA A 260 7.20 6.25 -7.80
CA ALA A 260 6.60 5.14 -7.05
C ALA A 260 6.31 3.87 -7.88
N GLY A 261 6.51 3.92 -9.21
CA GLY A 261 6.15 2.85 -10.13
C GLY A 261 4.66 2.50 -10.06
N ARG A 262 3.78 3.50 -10.21
CA ARG A 262 2.31 3.36 -10.16
C ARG A 262 1.67 4.02 -11.38
N THR A 263 0.52 3.50 -11.80
CA THR A 263 -0.20 4.03 -12.99
C THR A 263 -1.55 4.68 -12.67
N TYR A 264 -1.88 4.91 -11.39
CA TYR A 264 -3.15 5.53 -10.98
C TYR A 264 -3.39 6.89 -11.64
N TYR A 265 -4.48 7.05 -12.39
CA TYR A 265 -4.82 8.28 -13.11
C TYR A 265 -3.75 8.75 -14.12
N LEU A 266 -2.78 7.89 -14.48
CA LEU A 266 -1.66 8.28 -15.35
C LEU A 266 -2.14 8.66 -16.75
N VAL A 267 -3.03 7.85 -17.33
CA VAL A 267 -3.61 8.11 -18.65
C VAL A 267 -4.36 9.44 -18.66
N GLU A 268 -5.19 9.69 -17.65
CA GLU A 268 -5.94 10.93 -17.50
C GLU A 268 -5.05 12.15 -17.33
N LEU A 269 -3.95 12.03 -16.58
CA LEU A 269 -3.01 13.12 -16.35
C LEU A 269 -2.16 13.43 -17.59
N LEU A 270 -1.71 12.42 -18.34
CA LEU A 270 -1.01 12.61 -19.61
C LEU A 270 -1.91 13.33 -20.63
N GLU A 271 -3.21 13.00 -20.67
CA GLU A 271 -4.16 13.71 -21.53
C GLU A 271 -4.38 15.16 -21.09
N ILE A 272 -4.41 15.43 -19.77
CA ILE A 272 -4.51 16.78 -19.23
C ILE A 272 -3.24 17.59 -19.53
N GLU A 273 -2.06 17.00 -19.37
CA GLU A 273 -0.77 17.61 -19.73
C GLU A 273 -0.77 18.04 -21.19
N MET A 274 -1.14 17.13 -22.10
CA MET A 274 -1.27 17.46 -23.53
C MET A 274 -2.26 18.60 -23.79
N GLN A 275 -3.42 18.62 -23.11
CA GLN A 275 -4.41 19.68 -23.26
C GLN A 275 -3.90 21.05 -22.77
N ILE A 276 -3.19 21.09 -21.64
CA ILE A 276 -2.61 22.33 -21.10
C ILE A 276 -1.53 22.85 -22.05
N SER A 277 -0.65 21.98 -22.55
CA SER A 277 0.41 22.35 -23.49
C SER A 277 -0.17 22.88 -24.81
N GLU A 278 -1.27 22.31 -25.31
CA GLU A 278 -1.96 22.82 -26.50
C GLU A 278 -2.52 24.24 -26.30
N ILE A 279 -3.07 24.53 -25.12
CA ILE A 279 -3.56 25.87 -24.78
C ILE A 279 -2.40 26.89 -24.73
N MET A 280 -1.24 26.50 -24.18
CA MET A 280 -0.08 27.38 -24.08
C MET A 280 0.51 27.76 -25.44
N LEU A 281 0.49 26.84 -26.42
CA LEU A 281 1.05 27.07 -27.76
C LEU A 281 0.31 28.18 -28.52
N ASP A 282 -0.97 28.38 -28.25
CA ASP A 282 -1.75 29.48 -28.82
C ASP A 282 -1.31 30.85 -28.27
N ASP A 283 -0.64 30.89 -27.11
CA ASP A 283 -0.32 32.11 -26.34
C ASP A 283 1.20 32.42 -26.20
N THR A 284 2.14 31.58 -26.69
CA THR A 284 3.60 31.67 -26.39
C THR A 284 4.55 32.07 -27.53
N PHE A 285 5.72 32.59 -27.15
CA PHE A 285 6.85 33.02 -28.01
C PHE A 285 7.84 31.86 -28.31
N PRO A 286 8.72 31.97 -29.34
CA PRO A 286 9.44 30.83 -29.94
C PRO A 286 10.40 30.03 -29.06
N GLU A 287 10.93 30.58 -27.95
CA GLU A 287 12.01 29.94 -27.17
C GLU A 287 11.51 28.82 -26.22
N ASP A 288 10.27 28.90 -25.73
CA ASP A 288 9.66 27.85 -24.90
C ASP A 288 9.04 26.70 -25.74
N PHE A 289 9.02 26.86 -27.07
CA PHE A 289 8.38 25.94 -28.01
C PHE A 289 9.09 24.58 -28.10
N GLU A 290 10.42 24.56 -28.13
CA GLU A 290 11.19 23.33 -28.33
C GLU A 290 11.08 22.34 -27.17
N LYS A 291 11.09 22.84 -25.92
CA LYS A 291 10.93 22.00 -24.73
C LYS A 291 9.51 21.43 -24.65
N ASN A 292 8.50 22.29 -24.84
CA ASN A 292 7.10 21.90 -24.78
C ASN A 292 6.73 20.86 -25.86
N GLU A 293 7.36 20.94 -27.04
CA GLU A 293 7.14 19.95 -28.11
C GLU A 293 7.76 18.59 -27.78
N ALA A 294 8.97 18.55 -27.19
CA ALA A 294 9.61 17.31 -26.78
C ALA A 294 8.83 16.59 -25.66
N ASP A 295 8.40 17.33 -24.64
CA ASP A 295 7.61 16.79 -23.53
C ASP A 295 6.25 16.26 -24.04
N LYS A 296 5.62 16.95 -25.00
CA LYS A 296 4.40 16.49 -25.68
C LYS A 296 4.60 15.20 -26.45
N ILE A 297 5.70 15.07 -27.20
CA ILE A 297 6.04 13.84 -27.92
C ILE A 297 6.19 12.67 -26.93
N ASN A 298 6.95 12.88 -25.85
CA ASN A 298 7.15 11.88 -24.81
C ASN A 298 5.82 11.45 -24.16
N ALA A 299 4.97 12.40 -23.78
CA ALA A 299 3.65 12.12 -23.20
C ALA A 299 2.77 11.30 -24.15
N LYS A 300 2.76 11.66 -25.44
CA LYS A 300 2.00 10.95 -26.48
C LYS A 300 2.49 9.52 -26.70
N GLU A 301 3.82 9.32 -26.73
CA GLU A 301 4.41 7.99 -26.86
C GLU A 301 4.08 7.11 -25.65
N LEU A 302 4.26 7.63 -24.43
CA LEU A 302 3.93 6.93 -23.20
C LEU A 302 2.44 6.57 -23.13
N LEU A 303 1.56 7.52 -23.46
CA LEU A 303 0.11 7.31 -23.51
C LEU A 303 -0.26 6.19 -24.49
N SER A 304 0.37 6.17 -25.67
CA SER A 304 0.16 5.13 -26.68
C SER A 304 0.62 3.76 -26.18
N VAL A 305 1.82 3.68 -25.58
CA VAL A 305 2.35 2.42 -25.04
C VAL A 305 1.45 1.88 -23.93
N ILE A 306 1.05 2.72 -22.97
CA ILE A 306 0.20 2.32 -21.85
C ILE A 306 -1.18 1.87 -22.33
N LYS A 307 -1.83 2.61 -23.24
CA LYS A 307 -3.15 2.22 -23.76
C LYS A 307 -3.11 0.92 -24.54
N ASN A 308 -2.06 0.69 -25.32
CA ASN A 308 -1.89 -0.56 -26.05
C ASN A 308 -1.69 -1.73 -25.08
N LEU A 309 -0.87 -1.55 -24.05
CA LEU A 309 -0.67 -2.56 -22.99
C LEU A 309 -2.00 -2.86 -22.29
N TYR A 310 -2.75 -1.85 -21.86
CA TYR A 310 -4.04 -2.07 -21.23
C TYR A 310 -5.04 -2.80 -22.13
N ALA A 311 -5.08 -2.45 -23.42
CA ALA A 311 -5.93 -3.13 -24.39
C ALA A 311 -5.54 -4.61 -24.59
N GLU A 312 -4.25 -4.94 -24.62
CA GLU A 312 -3.74 -6.30 -24.76
C GLU A 312 -4.21 -7.22 -23.63
N TYR A 313 -4.30 -6.68 -22.41
CA TYR A 313 -4.67 -7.43 -21.20
C TYR A 313 -6.11 -7.18 -20.74
N GLU A 314 -6.95 -6.62 -21.60
CA GLU A 314 -8.37 -6.33 -21.33
C GLU A 314 -8.61 -5.44 -20.09
N VAL A 315 -7.63 -4.59 -19.75
CA VAL A 315 -7.75 -3.62 -18.66
C VAL A 315 -8.31 -2.30 -19.19
N PRO A 316 -9.27 -1.66 -18.49
CA PRO A 316 -9.76 -0.35 -18.87
C PRO A 316 -8.65 0.70 -18.87
N ALA A 317 -8.61 1.54 -19.92
CA ALA A 317 -7.57 2.55 -20.05
C ALA A 317 -7.65 3.68 -19.01
N TYR A 318 -8.84 3.92 -18.45
CA TYR A 318 -9.11 5.00 -17.50
C TYR A 318 -9.52 4.39 -16.17
N MET A 319 -9.17 5.03 -15.05
CA MET A 319 -9.63 4.60 -13.74
C MET A 319 -11.15 4.64 -13.65
N GLN A 320 -11.73 3.52 -13.24
CA GLN A 320 -13.18 3.34 -13.18
C GLN A 320 -13.75 3.54 -11.77
N ASP A 321 -12.95 3.28 -10.73
CA ASP A 321 -13.41 3.27 -9.34
C ASP A 321 -12.27 3.60 -8.35
N CYS A 322 -12.60 3.61 -7.06
CA CYS A 322 -11.64 3.84 -5.98
C CYS A 322 -11.26 2.56 -5.19
N THR A 323 -11.52 1.36 -5.73
CA THR A 323 -11.29 0.09 -5.03
C THR A 323 -9.81 -0.16 -4.74
N TYR A 324 -8.89 0.37 -5.58
CA TYR A 324 -7.45 0.28 -5.40
C TYR A 324 -6.94 0.82 -4.05
N PHE A 325 -7.67 1.74 -3.41
CA PHE A 325 -7.30 2.23 -2.07
C PHE A 325 -7.37 1.14 -0.98
N TYR A 326 -8.23 0.15 -1.18
CA TYR A 326 -8.48 -0.95 -0.26
C TYR A 326 -7.65 -2.19 -0.57
N GLN A 327 -7.03 -2.24 -1.75
CA GLN A 327 -6.12 -3.31 -2.11
C GLN A 327 -4.87 -3.25 -1.22
N GLN A 328 -4.51 -4.41 -0.70
CA GLN A 328 -3.28 -4.62 0.05
C GLN A 328 -2.76 -6.01 -0.29
N LYS A 329 -1.46 -6.08 -0.52
CA LYS A 329 -0.74 -7.31 -0.79
C LYS A 329 -0.22 -7.91 0.52
N TRP A 330 0.36 -9.09 0.43
CA TRP A 330 1.00 -9.73 1.59
C TRP A 330 0.07 -10.04 2.75
N ILE A 331 -1.13 -10.51 2.43
CA ILE A 331 -2.09 -10.98 3.41
C ILE A 331 -2.05 -12.50 3.45
N PHE A 332 -1.64 -13.04 4.59
CA PHE A 332 -1.48 -14.47 4.80
C PHE A 332 -2.42 -14.95 5.90
N SER A 333 -3.10 -16.07 5.65
CA SER A 333 -3.90 -16.73 6.67
C SER A 333 -2.99 -17.50 7.63
N MET A 334 -3.16 -17.29 8.93
CA MET A 334 -2.42 -18.02 9.96
C MET A 334 -2.48 -19.54 9.77
N LYS A 335 -3.67 -20.07 9.48
CA LYS A 335 -3.90 -21.52 9.34
C LYS A 335 -3.04 -22.10 8.20
N ASP A 336 -2.93 -21.36 7.09
CA ASP A 336 -2.25 -21.82 5.89
C ASP A 336 -0.75 -21.68 6.07
N VAL A 337 -0.26 -20.59 6.65
CA VAL A 337 1.16 -20.41 6.97
C VAL A 337 1.66 -21.50 7.90
N LEU A 338 0.95 -21.81 8.99
CA LEU A 338 1.33 -22.89 9.92
C LEU A 338 1.42 -24.24 9.21
N ARG A 339 0.39 -24.59 8.42
CA ARG A 339 0.31 -25.88 7.72
C ARG A 339 1.37 -26.00 6.63
N ILE A 340 1.43 -25.03 5.72
CA ILE A 340 2.33 -25.05 4.55
C ILE A 340 3.77 -25.03 5.03
N ARG A 341 4.13 -24.15 5.97
CA ARG A 341 5.51 -24.06 6.45
C ARG A 341 5.96 -25.32 7.19
N ARG A 342 5.08 -25.93 7.99
CA ARG A 342 5.36 -27.22 8.63
C ARG A 342 5.63 -28.31 7.59
N GLU A 343 4.78 -28.40 6.56
CA GLU A 343 4.91 -29.37 5.47
C GLU A 343 6.20 -29.17 4.67
N MET A 344 6.57 -27.92 4.36
CA MET A 344 7.83 -27.59 3.69
C MET A 344 9.07 -28.04 4.48
N LEU A 345 9.02 -27.96 5.82
CA LEU A 345 10.11 -28.39 6.69
C LEU A 345 10.10 -29.91 6.96
N GLY A 346 9.13 -30.66 6.42
CA GLY A 346 8.98 -32.10 6.65
C GLY A 346 8.63 -32.46 8.09
N LEU A 347 8.08 -31.52 8.87
CA LEU A 347 7.76 -31.73 10.29
C LEU A 347 6.38 -32.37 10.46
N THR A 348 6.25 -33.31 11.40
CA THR A 348 4.94 -33.79 11.86
C THR A 348 4.29 -32.79 12.81
N GLN A 349 2.97 -32.93 13.02
CA GLN A 349 2.26 -32.09 14.00
C GLN A 349 2.82 -32.31 15.42
N GLU A 350 3.21 -33.54 15.74
CA GLU A 350 3.83 -33.94 17.02
C GLU A 350 5.15 -33.19 17.23
N GLN A 351 6.04 -33.22 16.23
CA GLN A 351 7.35 -32.55 16.30
C GLN A 351 7.20 -31.03 16.45
N LEU A 352 6.28 -30.42 15.69
CA LEU A 352 6.08 -28.98 15.76
C LEU A 352 5.53 -28.54 17.12
N CYS A 353 4.57 -29.28 17.69
CA CYS A 353 3.92 -28.89 18.94
C CYS A 353 4.65 -29.33 20.22
N GLU A 354 5.68 -30.18 20.12
CA GLU A 354 6.41 -30.75 21.25
C GLU A 354 6.91 -29.67 22.24
N GLY A 355 6.46 -29.77 23.49
CA GLY A 355 6.83 -28.80 24.55
C GLY A 355 6.20 -27.41 24.41
N ILE A 356 5.31 -27.20 23.44
CA ILE A 356 4.63 -25.91 23.19
C ILE A 356 3.13 -26.02 23.42
N CYS A 357 2.45 -26.96 22.77
CA CYS A 357 1.00 -27.15 22.88
C CYS A 357 0.58 -28.59 22.53
N SER A 358 -0.72 -28.89 22.65
CA SER A 358 -1.23 -30.20 22.25
C SER A 358 -1.34 -30.34 20.73
N VAL A 359 -1.11 -31.56 20.21
CA VAL A 359 -1.32 -31.90 18.78
C VAL A 359 -2.73 -31.52 18.33
N LYS A 360 -3.73 -31.73 19.20
CA LYS A 360 -5.14 -31.40 18.91
C LYS A 360 -5.33 -29.89 18.72
N SER A 361 -4.65 -29.06 19.51
CA SER A 361 -4.70 -27.60 19.39
C SER A 361 -4.09 -27.15 18.06
N LEU A 362 -2.88 -27.62 17.73
CA LEU A 362 -2.22 -27.30 16.46
C LEU A 362 -3.06 -27.75 15.26
N ARG A 363 -3.59 -28.98 15.29
CA ARG A 363 -4.46 -29.52 14.22
C ARG A 363 -5.72 -28.67 14.02
N ARG A 364 -6.30 -28.15 15.10
CA ARG A 364 -7.47 -27.25 15.00
C ARG A 364 -7.09 -25.90 14.40
N ALA A 365 -5.93 -25.36 14.75
CA ALA A 365 -5.40 -24.13 14.18
C ALA A 365 -5.09 -24.26 12.68
N GLU A 366 -4.39 -25.31 12.26
CA GLU A 366 -4.11 -25.59 10.83
C GLU A 366 -5.38 -25.82 10.00
N LYS A 367 -6.45 -26.31 10.62
CA LYS A 367 -7.78 -26.45 9.99
C LYS A 367 -8.62 -25.18 10.01
N GLY A 368 -8.13 -24.10 10.63
CA GLY A 368 -8.88 -22.86 10.82
C GLY A 368 -10.12 -22.98 11.70
N GLN A 369 -10.10 -23.92 12.66
CA GLN A 369 -11.22 -24.10 13.59
C GLN A 369 -11.12 -23.21 14.83
N THR A 370 -9.90 -22.86 15.23
CA THR A 370 -9.61 -22.03 16.41
C THR A 370 -8.31 -21.28 16.23
N ASP A 371 -8.25 -20.02 16.67
CA ASP A 371 -6.99 -19.31 16.80
C ASP A 371 -6.15 -19.86 17.97
N MET A 372 -4.83 -19.73 17.84
CA MET A 372 -3.90 -20.06 18.92
C MET A 372 -3.70 -18.84 19.84
N GLN A 373 -3.51 -19.09 21.13
CA GLN A 373 -3.11 -18.03 22.07
C GLN A 373 -1.77 -17.43 21.60
N ARG A 374 -1.66 -16.09 21.61
CA ARG A 374 -0.52 -15.30 21.11
C ARG A 374 0.85 -15.88 21.52
N GLU A 375 1.03 -16.22 22.79
CA GLU A 375 2.31 -16.72 23.30
C GLU A 375 2.64 -18.12 22.77
N THR A 376 1.65 -19.01 22.76
CA THR A 376 1.80 -20.35 22.17
C THR A 376 2.10 -20.26 20.69
N LEU A 377 1.37 -19.40 19.97
CA LEU A 377 1.55 -19.19 18.55
C LEU A 377 2.95 -18.69 18.22
N LYS A 378 3.46 -17.70 18.97
CA LYS A 378 4.82 -17.20 18.81
C LYS A 378 5.86 -18.31 18.93
N LYS A 379 5.74 -19.19 19.93
CA LYS A 379 6.65 -20.34 20.10
C LYS A 379 6.60 -21.29 18.90
N VAL A 380 5.41 -21.52 18.33
CA VAL A 380 5.24 -22.33 17.11
C VAL A 380 5.87 -21.65 15.89
N LEU A 381 5.59 -20.36 15.66
CA LEU A 381 6.15 -19.60 14.54
C LEU A 381 7.69 -19.54 14.60
N ASN A 382 8.26 -19.30 15.79
CA ASN A 382 9.71 -19.33 15.98
C ASN A 382 10.30 -20.70 15.61
N ARG A 383 9.63 -21.81 15.95
CA ARG A 383 10.08 -23.16 15.56
C ARG A 383 9.98 -23.40 14.05
N LEU A 384 9.09 -22.69 13.37
CA LEU A 384 8.97 -22.69 11.89
C LEU A 384 9.96 -21.72 11.20
N GLY A 385 10.81 -21.03 11.98
CA GLY A 385 11.73 -20.03 11.48
C GLY A 385 11.05 -18.74 11.02
N LEU A 386 9.85 -18.45 11.52
CA LEU A 386 9.05 -17.27 11.18
C LEU A 386 9.05 -16.25 12.31
N SER A 387 8.76 -14.99 11.97
CA SER A 387 8.51 -13.95 12.97
C SER A 387 7.28 -14.31 13.81
N GLY A 388 7.35 -14.05 15.12
CA GLY A 388 6.18 -14.12 16.00
C GLY A 388 5.25 -12.91 15.89
N GLN A 389 5.61 -11.89 15.10
CA GLN A 389 4.79 -10.72 14.87
C GLN A 389 3.63 -11.04 13.92
N MET A 390 2.51 -10.32 14.06
CA MET A 390 1.35 -10.47 13.16
C MET A 390 1.42 -9.55 11.94
N GLN A 391 2.30 -8.55 12.01
CA GLN A 391 2.57 -7.64 10.92
C GLN A 391 4.00 -7.17 11.06
N TRP A 392 4.75 -7.21 9.97
CA TRP A 392 6.13 -6.76 9.92
C TRP A 392 6.44 -6.23 8.52
N SER A 393 7.33 -5.26 8.42
CA SER A 393 7.95 -4.90 7.16
C SER A 393 9.20 -5.77 6.95
N ARG A 394 9.86 -5.66 5.80
CA ARG A 394 11.14 -6.37 5.54
C ARG A 394 12.23 -6.07 6.58
N LEU A 395 12.13 -4.94 7.28
CA LEU A 395 13.05 -4.53 8.34
C LEU A 395 12.26 -4.31 9.64
N ILE A 396 12.44 -5.18 10.60
CA ILE A 396 11.77 -5.12 11.90
C ILE A 396 12.49 -4.08 12.77
N THR A 397 11.88 -2.90 12.92
CA THR A 397 12.42 -1.81 13.75
C THR A 397 11.32 -0.88 14.22
N SER A 398 11.50 -0.28 15.40
CA SER A 398 10.70 0.85 15.88
C SER A 398 11.29 2.22 15.52
N ASP A 399 12.45 2.23 14.85
CA ASP A 399 13.16 3.45 14.43
C ASP A 399 12.69 3.84 13.02
N ARG A 400 11.93 4.93 12.93
CA ARG A 400 11.37 5.41 11.66
C ARG A 400 12.45 5.80 10.66
N GLU A 401 13.50 6.44 11.12
CA GLU A 401 14.55 6.88 10.22
C GLU A 401 15.34 5.68 9.68
N ALA A 402 15.42 4.55 10.41
CA ALA A 402 15.94 3.30 9.84
C ALA A 402 15.04 2.76 8.70
N ILE A 403 13.72 2.93 8.79
CA ILE A 403 12.78 2.59 7.71
C ILE A 403 13.02 3.50 6.50
N ARG A 404 13.11 4.82 6.69
CA ARG A 404 13.42 5.77 5.60
C ARG A 404 14.76 5.48 4.93
N MET A 405 15.78 5.17 5.72
CA MET A 405 17.10 4.82 5.18
C MET A 405 17.05 3.54 4.33
N ALA A 406 16.19 2.58 4.69
CA ALA A 406 15.97 1.35 3.92
C ALA A 406 15.19 1.59 2.62
N GLU A 407 14.29 2.56 2.59
CA GLU A 407 13.60 3.04 1.38
C GLU A 407 14.60 3.74 0.43
N GLU A 408 15.34 4.74 0.93
CA GLU A 408 16.38 5.43 0.16
C GLU A 408 17.44 4.46 -0.39
N LEU A 409 17.79 3.42 0.38
CA LEU A 409 18.69 2.37 -0.08
C LEU A 409 18.12 1.65 -1.32
N ALA A 410 16.82 1.38 -1.35
CA ALA A 410 16.18 0.76 -2.51
C ALA A 410 16.25 1.69 -3.73
N ASP A 411 16.03 2.99 -3.54
CA ASP A 411 16.12 3.99 -4.60
C ASP A 411 17.55 4.08 -5.16
N TYR A 412 18.56 4.16 -4.31
CA TYR A 412 19.96 4.16 -4.76
C TYR A 412 20.35 2.88 -5.51
N ILE A 413 19.79 1.73 -5.14
CA ILE A 413 20.01 0.48 -5.86
C ILE A 413 19.35 0.53 -7.24
N ASN A 414 18.09 1.00 -7.32
CA ASN A 414 17.35 1.13 -8.57
C ASN A 414 18.02 2.11 -9.53
N ASP A 415 18.50 3.24 -9.01
CA ASP A 415 19.26 4.26 -9.74
C ASP A 415 20.69 3.82 -10.12
N ARG A 416 21.09 2.59 -9.75
CA ARG A 416 22.46 2.07 -9.93
C ARG A 416 23.56 2.92 -9.27
N LYS A 417 23.20 3.71 -8.25
CA LYS A 417 24.12 4.50 -7.41
C LYS A 417 24.76 3.61 -6.33
N PHE A 418 25.39 2.50 -6.74
CA PHE A 418 25.80 1.42 -5.85
C PHE A 418 26.79 1.85 -4.74
N SER A 419 27.68 2.80 -5.04
CA SER A 419 28.62 3.34 -4.04
C SER A 419 27.91 4.12 -2.93
N VAL A 420 26.85 4.85 -3.26
CA VAL A 420 26.01 5.56 -2.27
C VAL A 420 25.18 4.55 -1.50
N ALA A 421 24.56 3.59 -2.19
CA ALA A 421 23.81 2.49 -1.58
C ALA A 421 24.65 1.70 -0.55
N SER A 422 25.93 1.44 -0.83
CA SER A 422 26.81 0.74 0.10
C SER A 422 27.06 1.53 1.39
N LYS A 423 27.26 2.85 1.28
CA LYS A 423 27.42 3.73 2.47
C LYS A 423 26.13 3.81 3.28
N GLN A 424 24.98 3.86 2.60
CA GLN A 424 23.68 3.86 3.23
C GLN A 424 23.42 2.55 3.99
N LEU A 425 23.74 1.40 3.38
CA LEU A 425 23.59 0.08 4.01
C LEU A 425 24.45 -0.06 5.28
N GLU A 426 25.71 0.41 5.26
CA GLU A 426 26.57 0.41 6.45
C GLU A 426 26.05 1.37 7.53
N SER A 427 25.50 2.52 7.15
CA SER A 427 24.90 3.44 8.10
C SER A 427 23.63 2.84 8.73
N LEU A 428 22.80 2.17 7.94
CA LEU A 428 21.61 1.45 8.39
C LEU A 428 21.95 0.33 9.38
N LYS A 429 23.06 -0.40 9.15
CA LYS A 429 23.55 -1.47 10.03
C LYS A 429 23.69 -1.02 11.49
N SER A 430 24.10 0.22 11.72
CA SER A 430 24.31 0.78 13.06
C SER A 430 23.02 1.09 13.83
N ARG A 431 21.86 1.03 13.15
CA ARG A 431 20.55 1.44 13.66
C ARG A 431 19.56 0.31 13.78
N ILE A 432 19.93 -0.89 13.34
CA ILE A 432 19.08 -2.07 13.31
C ILE A 432 19.69 -3.15 14.19
N ASP A 433 18.82 -3.88 14.89
CA ASP A 433 19.25 -5.03 15.67
C ASP A 433 19.45 -6.23 14.75
N LEU A 434 20.71 -6.67 14.59
CA LEU A 434 21.09 -7.84 13.79
C LEU A 434 20.95 -9.16 14.55
N ASP A 435 20.60 -9.15 15.83
CA ASP A 435 20.20 -10.36 16.55
C ASP A 435 18.79 -10.81 16.14
N ILE A 436 17.99 -9.90 15.55
CA ILE A 436 16.73 -10.23 14.88
C ILE A 436 17.06 -10.93 13.54
N PRO A 437 16.66 -12.20 13.34
CA PRO A 437 17.01 -12.96 12.15
C PRO A 437 16.58 -12.29 10.83
N GLN A 438 15.40 -11.64 10.81
CA GLN A 438 14.86 -10.95 9.65
C GLN A 438 15.72 -9.73 9.26
N ASN A 439 16.17 -8.94 10.24
CA ASN A 439 17.03 -7.79 10.00
C ASN A 439 18.40 -8.23 9.50
N LYS A 440 18.97 -9.26 10.11
CA LYS A 440 20.22 -9.87 9.66
C LYS A 440 20.11 -10.36 8.23
N GLN A 441 19.01 -11.02 7.89
CA GLN A 441 18.75 -11.49 6.54
C GLN A 441 18.63 -10.31 5.56
N TYR A 442 17.81 -9.31 5.86
CA TYR A 442 17.69 -8.10 5.04
C TYR A 442 19.06 -7.48 4.74
N PHE A 443 19.89 -7.32 5.79
CA PHE A 443 21.23 -6.77 5.65
C PHE A 443 22.12 -7.61 4.71
N LEU A 444 22.17 -8.93 4.94
CA LEU A 444 23.01 -9.84 4.14
C LEU A 444 22.54 -9.93 2.68
N GLU A 445 21.24 -9.92 2.41
CA GLU A 445 20.69 -9.89 1.06
C GLU A 445 21.10 -8.63 0.30
N LYS A 446 20.98 -7.46 0.95
CA LYS A 446 21.39 -6.18 0.36
C LYS A 446 22.90 -6.11 0.16
N GLN A 447 23.68 -6.64 1.11
CA GLN A 447 25.13 -6.71 0.99
C GLN A 447 25.54 -7.58 -0.21
N ALA A 448 25.00 -8.80 -0.31
CA ALA A 448 25.31 -9.71 -1.42
C ALA A 448 24.96 -9.09 -2.78
N LEU A 449 23.80 -8.43 -2.89
CA LEU A 449 23.38 -7.74 -4.10
C LEU A 449 24.38 -6.63 -4.49
N LEU A 450 24.76 -5.78 -3.54
CA LEU A 450 25.70 -4.68 -3.80
C LEU A 450 27.10 -5.18 -4.15
N GLU A 451 27.57 -6.24 -3.50
CA GLU A 451 28.85 -6.87 -3.84
C GLU A 451 28.84 -7.43 -5.26
N PHE A 452 27.73 -8.04 -5.68
CA PHE A 452 27.58 -8.55 -7.04
C PHE A 452 27.50 -7.43 -8.08
N GLU A 453 26.66 -6.42 -7.87
CA GLU A 453 26.50 -5.29 -8.80
C GLU A 453 27.78 -4.43 -8.92
N GLN A 454 28.64 -4.44 -7.91
CA GLN A 454 29.96 -3.80 -7.94
C GLN A 454 31.07 -4.69 -8.52
N GLY A 455 30.75 -5.92 -8.95
CA GLY A 455 31.72 -6.87 -9.50
C GLY A 455 32.72 -7.41 -8.48
N LYS A 456 32.42 -7.33 -7.18
CA LYS A 456 33.28 -7.86 -6.11
C LYS A 456 33.17 -9.38 -5.96
N VAL A 457 32.04 -9.94 -6.38
CA VAL A 457 31.76 -11.39 -6.38
C VAL A 457 31.23 -11.83 -7.74
N THR A 458 31.50 -13.09 -8.08
CA THR A 458 30.97 -13.74 -9.28
C THR A 458 29.48 -14.06 -9.14
N ARG A 459 28.83 -14.40 -10.26
CA ARG A 459 27.41 -14.81 -10.26
C ARG A 459 27.21 -16.08 -9.44
N GLU A 460 28.14 -17.03 -9.54
CA GLU A 460 28.11 -18.29 -8.82
C GLU A 460 28.23 -18.07 -7.31
N GLU A 461 29.12 -17.18 -6.88
CA GLU A 461 29.27 -16.78 -5.47
C GLU A 461 28.02 -16.07 -4.97
N PHE A 462 27.47 -15.11 -5.73
CA PHE A 462 26.23 -14.44 -5.37
C PHE A 462 25.07 -15.43 -5.19
N VAL A 463 24.90 -16.38 -6.12
CA VAL A 463 23.86 -17.42 -6.02
C VAL A 463 24.07 -18.31 -4.80
N LYS A 464 25.32 -18.61 -4.45
CA LYS A 464 25.64 -19.38 -3.25
C LYS A 464 25.29 -18.60 -1.97
N MET A 465 25.70 -17.34 -1.89
CA MET A 465 25.36 -16.44 -0.78
C MET A 465 23.84 -16.33 -0.61
N GLU A 466 23.11 -16.11 -1.69
CA GLU A 466 21.64 -16.10 -1.67
C GLU A 466 21.09 -17.43 -1.15
N LYS A 467 21.52 -18.59 -1.67
CA LYS A 467 21.05 -19.91 -1.23
C LYS A 467 21.29 -20.18 0.25
N ASP A 468 22.41 -19.73 0.79
CA ASP A 468 22.71 -19.87 2.22
C ASP A 468 21.77 -18.99 3.08
N LEU A 469 21.24 -17.90 2.52
CA LEU A 469 20.20 -17.07 3.13
C LEU A 469 18.78 -17.67 2.97
N ILE A 470 18.53 -18.48 1.92
CA ILE A 470 17.21 -19.07 1.58
C ILE A 470 16.65 -19.97 2.69
N PHE A 471 17.49 -20.67 3.47
CA PHE A 471 17.00 -21.57 4.53
C PHE A 471 16.24 -20.84 5.66
N ASN A 472 16.23 -19.51 5.68
CA ASN A 472 15.43 -18.66 6.57
C ASN A 472 14.21 -17.98 5.89
N LYS A 473 13.93 -18.23 4.60
CA LYS A 473 12.87 -17.51 3.86
C LYS A 473 11.44 -17.89 4.31
N SER A 474 10.63 -16.89 4.70
CA SER A 474 9.28 -16.72 4.12
C SER A 474 9.43 -16.03 2.76
N ASP A 475 8.49 -16.28 1.86
CA ASP A 475 8.69 -16.20 0.41
C ASP A 475 9.08 -14.84 -0.19
N ARG A 476 9.66 -14.95 -1.40
CA ARG A 476 10.14 -13.88 -2.27
C ARG A 476 9.08 -12.80 -2.51
N ILE A 477 9.50 -11.56 -2.39
CA ILE A 477 8.82 -10.39 -2.95
C ILE A 477 9.45 -10.09 -4.31
N THR A 478 8.67 -10.19 -5.38
CA THR A 478 9.05 -9.73 -6.72
C THR A 478 8.40 -8.37 -7.00
N ALA A 479 8.91 -7.61 -7.98
CA ALA A 479 8.35 -6.30 -8.34
C ALA A 479 6.85 -6.37 -8.74
N TYR A 480 6.38 -7.54 -9.20
CA TYR A 480 4.97 -7.86 -9.43
C TYR A 480 4.08 -7.60 -8.22
N ASP A 481 4.64 -7.69 -7.02
CA ASP A 481 3.89 -7.62 -5.78
C ASP A 481 3.78 -6.20 -5.19
N LEU A 482 4.15 -5.18 -5.96
CA LEU A 482 3.93 -3.77 -5.62
C LEU A 482 2.81 -3.13 -6.46
N LEU A 483 2.43 -3.80 -7.54
CA LEU A 483 1.47 -3.33 -8.51
C LEU A 483 0.01 -3.51 -8.01
N SER A 484 -0.95 -2.70 -8.41
CA SER A 484 -2.37 -2.89 -8.12
C SER A 484 -2.89 -4.24 -8.64
N GLY A 485 -4.08 -4.67 -8.18
CA GLY A 485 -4.70 -5.93 -8.61
C GLY A 485 -4.89 -6.01 -10.13
N GLU A 486 -5.20 -4.88 -10.76
CA GLU A 486 -5.33 -4.72 -12.23
C GLU A 486 -3.96 -4.79 -12.92
N GLU A 487 -2.94 -4.10 -12.40
CA GLU A 487 -1.56 -4.21 -12.88
C GLU A 487 -0.97 -5.62 -12.70
N THR A 488 -1.48 -6.41 -11.73
CA THR A 488 -1.09 -7.80 -11.51
C THR A 488 -1.75 -8.75 -12.52
N GLU A 489 -2.96 -8.44 -13.01
CA GLU A 489 -3.64 -9.22 -14.06
C GLU A 489 -3.05 -8.97 -15.44
N ILE A 490 -2.64 -7.72 -15.73
CA ILE A 490 -1.80 -7.36 -16.89
C ILE A 490 -0.50 -8.18 -16.89
N LEU A 491 0.03 -8.50 -15.73
CA LEU A 491 1.34 -9.14 -15.62
C LEU A 491 1.27 -10.65 -15.44
N LYS A 492 0.12 -11.21 -15.05
CA LYS A 492 -0.10 -12.66 -14.92
C LYS A 492 -0.07 -13.40 -16.26
N ALA A 493 -0.33 -12.71 -17.38
CA ALA A 493 -0.27 -13.32 -18.71
C ALA A 493 1.15 -13.39 -19.30
N GLU A 494 2.15 -12.75 -18.67
CA GLU A 494 3.58 -13.08 -18.85
C GLU A 494 4.12 -13.82 -17.62
N GLN A 495 3.71 -15.08 -17.46
CA GLN A 495 4.48 -16.04 -16.68
C GLN A 495 5.78 -16.34 -17.46
N ASP A 496 6.92 -15.98 -16.85
CA ASP A 496 8.30 -16.42 -17.16
C ASP A 496 9.30 -15.36 -17.72
N SER A 497 8.92 -14.09 -17.92
CA SER A 497 9.86 -13.07 -18.49
C SER A 497 10.39 -12.01 -17.49
N PHE A 498 9.61 -11.63 -16.46
CA PHE A 498 9.84 -10.37 -15.74
C PHE A 498 10.57 -10.50 -14.39
N GLU A 499 10.88 -11.73 -13.92
CA GLU A 499 11.73 -11.94 -12.73
C GLU A 499 13.15 -11.32 -12.89
N TRP A 500 13.48 -10.88 -14.12
CA TRP A 500 14.75 -10.30 -14.55
C TRP A 500 14.72 -8.76 -14.75
N MET A 501 13.58 -8.13 -15.01
CA MET A 501 13.52 -6.74 -15.51
C MET A 501 13.80 -5.63 -14.48
N PHE A 502 13.61 -5.89 -13.18
CA PHE A 502 13.84 -4.88 -12.13
C PHE A 502 15.23 -4.93 -11.48
N ARG A 503 16.11 -5.86 -11.88
CA ARG A 503 17.47 -5.95 -11.32
C ARG A 503 18.54 -5.24 -12.16
N ARG A 504 18.29 -4.90 -13.42
CA ARG A 504 19.32 -4.32 -14.29
C ARG A 504 18.70 -3.40 -15.34
N GLY A 505 18.92 -2.09 -15.24
CA GLY A 505 18.73 -1.16 -16.35
C GLY A 505 19.60 -1.39 -17.59
N GLU A 506 19.64 -2.60 -18.16
CA GLU A 506 20.05 -2.93 -19.55
C GLU A 506 19.28 -4.18 -20.05
N THR A 507 18.68 -4.05 -21.25
CA THR A 507 17.97 -4.99 -22.17
C THR A 507 18.52 -6.43 -22.21
N LEU A 508 17.76 -7.54 -22.32
CA LEU A 508 16.84 -8.02 -23.39
C LEU A 508 16.07 -9.30 -22.94
N CYS A 509 14.86 -9.51 -23.49
CA CYS A 509 14.03 -10.73 -23.36
C CYS A 509 14.50 -11.89 -24.26
N THR A 510 14.08 -13.12 -23.93
CA THR A 510 14.04 -14.25 -24.87
C THR A 510 12.60 -14.59 -25.27
N LYS A 511 12.40 -15.01 -26.52
CA LYS A 511 11.21 -15.76 -26.94
C LYS A 511 11.68 -17.07 -27.58
N ASN A 512 11.20 -18.17 -27.01
CA ASN A 512 11.30 -19.57 -27.44
C ASN A 512 12.63 -20.29 -27.19
N GLY A 513 12.49 -21.47 -26.57
CA GLY A 513 13.57 -22.22 -25.95
C GLY A 513 14.54 -22.91 -26.92
N ASN A 514 15.72 -23.15 -26.36
CA ASN A 514 16.84 -23.98 -26.81
C ASN A 514 17.93 -23.28 -27.63
N GLU A 515 19.11 -23.26 -27.00
CA GLU A 515 20.47 -22.89 -27.47
C GLU A 515 20.95 -21.45 -27.22
N ILE A 516 22.11 -21.36 -26.53
CA ILE A 516 22.81 -20.13 -26.12
C ILE A 516 23.98 -19.91 -27.08
N TYR A 517 24.01 -18.77 -27.76
CA TYR A 517 25.24 -18.26 -28.39
C TYR A 517 25.46 -16.80 -28.01
N VAL A 518 26.70 -16.52 -27.59
CA VAL A 518 27.21 -15.20 -27.20
C VAL A 518 27.63 -14.45 -28.45
N ILE A 519 27.15 -13.22 -28.64
CA ILE A 519 27.79 -12.26 -29.53
C ILE A 519 28.04 -10.98 -28.74
N SER A 520 29.32 -10.74 -28.46
CA SER A 520 29.90 -9.50 -27.97
C SER A 520 30.02 -8.54 -29.14
N ILE A 521 29.53 -7.30 -29.03
CA ILE A 521 30.09 -6.16 -29.77
C ILE A 521 30.05 -4.92 -28.86
N GLU A 522 31.26 -4.38 -28.68
CA GLU A 522 31.74 -3.06 -28.19
C GLU A 522 30.77 -2.02 -27.64
#